data_AF-A0A8J2L2L9-F1
#
_entry.id   AF-A0A8J2L2L9-F1
#
_cell.length_a   1.000
_cell.length_b   1.000
_cell.length_c   1.000
_cell.angle_alpha   90.00
_cell.angle_beta   90.00
_cell.angle_gamma   90.00
#
_symmetry.space_group_name_H-M   'P 1'
#
loop_
_entity.id
_entity.type
_entity.pdbx_description
1 polymer ?
#
loop_
_entity_poly.entity_id
_entity_poly.type
_entity_poly.pdbx_seq_one_letter_code
_entity_poly.pdbx_strand_id
1 'polypeptide(L)' 'NRYNFYKYKAHEAFDFGVPYDFDSVMHYPSDAFINAEGRLKGAMSIVPKVYGAKIGQRTHLSQRDALKINRMYRCTN' A
#
# COMPACT_ATOMS: atom_id res chain seq x y z
N ASN A 1 10.06 -4.31 -16.32
CA ASN A 1 9.61 -4.23 -14.90
C ASN A 1 8.65 -3.07 -14.65
N ARG A 2 7.37 -3.18 -15.08
CA ARG A 2 6.30 -2.21 -14.73
C ARG A 2 5.10 -2.84 -14.03
N TYR A 3 5.04 -4.17 -13.99
CA TYR A 3 3.87 -4.91 -13.51
C TYR A 3 3.57 -4.68 -12.02
N ASN A 4 4.58 -4.38 -11.19
CA ASN A 4 4.40 -4.09 -9.75
C ASN A 4 3.53 -2.86 -9.46
N PHE A 5 3.34 -1.97 -10.44
CA PHE A 5 2.55 -0.73 -10.28
C PHE A 5 1.21 -0.78 -11.04
N TYR A 6 0.87 -1.92 -11.62
CA TYR A 6 -0.41 -2.07 -12.32
C TYR A 6 -1.55 -2.07 -11.31
N LYS A 7 -2.58 -1.28 -11.62
CA LYS A 7 -3.82 -1.28 -10.86
C LYS A 7 -4.64 -2.49 -11.28
N TYR A 8 -5.22 -3.17 -10.30
CA TYR A 8 -6.25 -4.17 -10.56
C TYR A 8 -7.47 -3.53 -11.23
N LYS A 9 -8.14 -4.29 -12.08
CA LYS A 9 -9.45 -3.91 -12.61
C LYS A 9 -10.50 -3.99 -11.50
N ALA A 10 -11.59 -3.26 -11.66
CA ALA A 10 -12.63 -3.13 -10.62
C ALA A 10 -13.28 -4.46 -10.17
N HIS A 11 -13.25 -5.51 -11.01
CA HIS A 11 -13.78 -6.84 -10.68
C HIS A 11 -12.74 -7.80 -10.08
N GLU A 12 -11.46 -7.41 -10.07
CA GLU A 12 -10.36 -8.25 -9.59
C GLU A 12 -10.00 -7.96 -8.13
N ALA A 13 -10.33 -6.76 -7.63
CA ALA A 13 -10.03 -6.34 -6.28
C ALA A 13 -11.21 -5.59 -5.65
N PHE A 14 -11.53 -5.97 -4.41
CA PHE A 14 -12.59 -5.35 -3.61
C PHE A 14 -11.99 -4.65 -2.39
N ASP A 15 -12.52 -3.48 -2.05
CA ASP A 15 -12.07 -2.69 -0.89
C ASP A 15 -12.81 -3.05 0.41
N PHE A 16 -13.93 -3.76 0.31
CA PHE A 16 -14.84 -4.06 1.43
C PHE A 16 -15.25 -2.80 2.22
N GLY A 17 -15.37 -1.66 1.53
CA GLY A 17 -15.69 -0.37 2.14
C GLY A 17 -14.62 0.17 3.08
N VAL A 18 -13.37 -0.31 2.96
CA VAL A 18 -12.22 0.19 3.73
C VAL A 18 -11.44 1.18 2.85
N PRO A 19 -11.24 2.44 3.29
CA PRO A 19 -10.54 3.44 2.49
C PRO A 19 -9.05 3.11 2.31
N TYR A 20 -8.41 3.81 1.36
CA TYR A 20 -6.97 3.66 1.09
C TYR A 20 -6.14 3.89 2.36
N ASP A 21 -5.22 2.97 2.63
CA ASP A 21 -4.44 2.97 3.86
C ASP A 21 -2.95 3.12 3.58
N PHE A 22 -2.42 4.31 3.86
CA PHE A 22 -0.99 4.61 3.70
C PHE A 22 -0.12 3.78 4.65
N ASP A 23 -0.67 3.39 5.80
CA ASP A 23 0.02 2.64 6.85
C ASP A 23 -0.12 1.12 6.71
N SER A 24 -0.81 0.65 5.66
CA SER A 24 -0.98 -0.79 5.41
C SER A 24 0.37 -1.48 5.26
N VAL A 25 0.52 -2.67 5.87
CA VAL A 25 1.74 -3.49 5.74
C VAL A 25 1.99 -3.89 4.29
N MET A 26 0.93 -3.91 3.48
CA MET A 26 0.98 -4.23 2.05
C MET A 26 1.42 -3.05 1.18
N HIS A 27 1.40 -1.81 1.69
CA HIS A 27 1.78 -0.64 0.92
C HIS A 27 3.31 -0.64 0.70
N TYR A 28 3.77 -0.41 -0.53
CA TYR A 28 5.20 -0.29 -0.82
C TYR A 28 5.84 0.96 -0.20
N PRO A 29 7.15 0.94 0.13
CA PRO A 29 7.88 2.15 0.50
C PRO A 29 8.03 3.10 -0.71
N SER A 30 8.38 4.35 -0.44
CA SER A 30 8.48 5.41 -1.45
C SER A 30 9.53 5.15 -2.53
N ASP A 31 10.55 4.34 -2.23
CA ASP A 31 11.69 4.03 -3.10
C ASP A 31 11.63 2.61 -3.69
N ALA A 32 10.46 1.96 -3.63
CA ALA A 32 10.29 0.60 -4.12
C ALA A 32 10.66 0.46 -5.61
N PHE A 33 11.42 -0.59 -5.94
CA PHE A 33 11.86 -0.93 -7.30
C PHE A 33 12.72 0.13 -8.02
N ILE A 34 13.32 1.07 -7.28
CA ILE A 34 14.30 2.02 -7.82
C ILE A 34 15.67 1.33 -7.92
N ASN A 35 16.39 1.62 -9.01
CA ASN A 35 17.77 1.16 -9.21
C ASN A 35 18.76 1.92 -8.32
N ALA A 36 20.02 1.48 -8.30
CA ALA A 36 21.06 2.09 -7.46
C ALA A 36 21.23 3.58 -7.77
N GLU A 37 21.25 3.95 -9.05
CA GLU A 37 21.44 5.34 -9.49
C GLU A 37 20.28 6.24 -9.04
N GLY A 38 19.04 5.75 -9.11
CA GLY A 38 17.86 6.48 -8.66
C GLY A 38 17.85 6.66 -7.14
N ARG A 39 18.26 5.64 -6.37
CA ARG A 39 18.38 5.75 -4.91
C ARG A 39 19.40 6.81 -4.49
N LEU A 40 20.57 6.84 -5.15
CA LEU A 40 21.60 7.86 -4.88
C LEU A 40 21.11 9.29 -5.15
N LYS A 41 20.15 9.45 -6.07
CA LYS A 41 19.54 10.75 -6.41
C LYS A 41 18.30 11.08 -5.56
N GLY A 42 17.94 10.24 -4.59
CA GLY A 42 16.74 10.41 -3.79
C GLY A 42 15.44 10.30 -4.60
N ALA A 43 15.45 9.55 -5.71
CA ALA A 43 14.25 9.33 -6.50
C ALA A 43 13.19 8.58 -5.67
N MET A 44 11.92 8.86 -5.96
CA MET A 44 10.77 8.17 -5.37
C MET A 44 9.89 7.60 -6.48
N SER A 45 9.47 6.35 -6.35
CA SER A 45 8.55 5.68 -7.26
C SER A 45 7.09 5.85 -6.81
N ILE A 46 6.88 6.15 -5.53
CA ILE A 46 5.56 6.44 -4.96
C ILE A 46 5.66 7.70 -4.08
N VAL A 47 4.80 8.68 -4.39
CA VAL A 47 4.70 9.94 -3.64
C VAL A 47 3.26 10.10 -3.14
N PRO A 48 3.01 10.08 -1.82
CA PRO A 48 1.68 10.34 -1.27
C PRO A 48 1.16 11.72 -1.69
N LYS A 49 -0.13 11.80 -2.03
CA LYS A 49 -0.80 13.08 -2.31
C LYS A 49 -1.22 13.83 -1.04
N VAL A 50 -1.27 13.12 0.09
CA VAL A 50 -1.57 13.68 1.40
C VAL A 50 -0.25 14.11 2.03
N TYR A 51 -0.14 15.39 2.37
CA TYR A 51 1.06 15.95 2.99
C TYR A 51 1.37 15.23 4.31
N GLY A 52 2.63 14.83 4.49
CA GLY A 52 3.11 14.17 5.71
C GLY A 52 2.69 12.70 5.88
N ALA A 53 1.96 12.11 4.92
CA ALA A 53 1.63 10.69 4.97
C ALA A 53 2.90 9.84 4.87
N LYS A 54 3.07 8.90 5.80
CA LYS A 54 4.15 7.90 5.79
C LYS A 54 3.65 6.63 5.11
N ILE A 55 4.53 5.97 4.36
CA ILE A 55 4.22 4.74 3.64
C ILE A 55 5.35 3.72 3.79
N GLY A 56 5.02 2.44 3.66
CA GLY A 56 6.02 1.36 3.56
C GLY A 56 6.46 0.72 4.87
N GLN A 57 5.70 0.89 5.97
CA GLN A 57 6.01 0.20 7.22
C GLN A 57 5.92 -1.33 7.06
N ARG A 58 6.76 -2.08 7.80
CA ARG A 58 6.84 -3.55 7.76
C ARG A 58 6.83 -4.19 9.15
N THR A 59 6.24 -3.51 10.12
CA THR A 59 6.37 -3.84 11.55
C THR A 59 5.10 -4.41 12.16
N HIS A 60 3.93 -4.02 11.64
CA HIS A 60 2.63 -4.43 12.19
C HIS A 60 1.53 -4.41 11.13
N LEU A 61 0.41 -5.05 11.40
CA LEU A 61 -0.83 -4.83 10.65
C LEU A 61 -1.43 -3.49 11.06
N SER A 62 -1.87 -2.69 10.09
CA SER A 62 -2.65 -1.50 10.44
C SER A 62 -4.04 -1.90 10.94
N GLN A 63 -4.74 -0.97 11.61
CA GLN A 63 -6.14 -1.18 11.98
C GLN A 63 -7.03 -1.46 10.75
N ARG A 64 -6.71 -0.88 9.60
CA ARG A 64 -7.45 -1.06 8.36
C ARG A 64 -7.14 -2.38 7.66
N ASP A 65 -5.90 -2.88 7.77
CA ASP A 65 -5.55 -4.23 7.31
C ASP A 65 -6.42 -5.27 8.02
N ALA A 66 -6.44 -5.23 9.36
CA ALA A 66 -7.24 -6.13 10.18
C ALA A 66 -8.74 -5.99 9.88
N LEU A 67 -9.26 -4.76 9.78
CA LEU A 67 -10.66 -4.51 9.43
C LEU A 67 -11.03 -5.09 8.06
N LYS A 68 -10.18 -4.91 7.05
CA LYS A 68 -10.44 -5.38 5.68
C LYS A 68 -10.49 -6.90 5.63
N ILE A 69 -9.56 -7.58 6.31
CA ILE A 69 -9.54 -9.05 6.41
C ILE A 69 -10.79 -9.54 7.14
N ASN A 70 -11.16 -8.94 8.27
CA ASN A 70 -12.36 -9.34 9.02
C ASN A 70 -13.64 -9.19 8.19
N ARG A 71 -13.77 -8.10 7.41
CA ARG A 71 -14.90 -7.92 6.49
C ARG A 71 -14.89 -8.93 5.34
N MET A 72 -13.72 -9.23 4.78
CA MET A 72 -13.56 -10.22 3.70
C MET A 72 -13.99 -11.62 4.15
N TYR A 73 -13.60 -12.03 5.36
CA TYR A 73 -13.89 -13.36 5.91
C TYR A 73 -15.17 -13.42 6.76
N ARG A 74 -15.92 -12.32 6.85
CA ARG A 74 -17.16 -12.21 7.65
C ARG A 74 -16.98 -12.66 9.10
N CYS A 75 -15.84 -12.29 9.69
CA CYS A 75 -15.58 -12.56 11.10
C CYS A 75 -16.62 -11.85 11.96
N THR A 76 -17.34 -12.61 12.78
CA THR A 76 -18.14 -12.10 13.88
C THR A 76 -17.25 -12.09 15.11
N ASN A 77 -17.14 -10.95 15.79
CA ASN A 77 -16.37 -10.84 17.04
C ASN A 77 -16.72 -11.93 18.05
#